data_AF-A0A6A6YEE0-F1
#
_entry.id   AF-A0A6A6YEE0-F1
#
_cell.length_a   1.000
_cell.length_b   1.000
_cell.length_c   1.000
_cell.angle_alpha   90.00
_cell.angle_beta   90.00
_cell.angle_gamma   90.00
#
_symmetry.space_group_name_H-M   'P 1'
#
loop_
_entity.id
_entity.type
_entity.pdbx_description
1 polymer ?
#
loop_
_entity_poly.entity_id
_entity_poly.type
_entity_poly.pdbx_seq_one_letter_code
_entity_poly.pdbx_strand_id
1 'polypeptide(L)' 'YATLGIPPNADQNVIRKAYKRLALLNHPDKIQDPAKRAEGVEKFRQVQAAYDVLKDDAKR' A
#
# COMPACT_ATOMS: atom_id res chain seq x y z
N TYR A 1 4.15 6.26 -6.00
CA TYR A 1 3.12 6.27 -7.05
C TYR A 1 3.00 4.94 -7.79
N ALA A 2 4.04 4.44 -8.48
CA ALA A 2 4.00 3.14 -9.17
C ALA A 2 3.76 1.93 -8.25
N THR A 3 4.34 1.91 -7.05
CA THR A 3 4.22 0.81 -6.08
C THR A 3 2.81 0.62 -5.51
N LEU A 4 2.01 1.69 -5.49
CA LEU A 4 0.60 1.66 -5.08
C LEU A 4 -0.36 1.69 -6.30
N GLY A 5 0.17 1.78 -7.52
CA GLY A 5 -0.63 1.96 -8.75
C GLY A 5 -1.46 3.25 -8.78
N ILE A 6 -1.02 4.29 -8.07
CA ILE A 6 -1.75 5.56 -7.96
C ILE A 6 -1.00 6.69 -8.68
N PRO A 7 -1.72 7.63 -9.29
CA PRO A 7 -1.12 8.76 -9.99
C PRO A 7 -0.35 9.69 -9.02
N PRO A 8 0.70 10.39 -9.50
CA PRO A 8 1.44 11.40 -8.74
C PRO A 8 0.56 12.47 -8.09
N ASN A 9 -0.60 12.74 -8.66
CA ASN A 9 -1.56 13.71 -8.15
C ASN A 9 -2.72 13.06 -7.37
N ALA A 10 -2.52 11.84 -6.86
CA ALA A 10 -3.57 11.11 -6.16
C ALA A 10 -3.93 11.78 -4.83
N ASP A 11 -5.21 12.10 -4.69
CA ASP A 11 -5.76 12.68 -3.48
C ASP A 11 -5.66 11.73 -2.27
N GLN A 12 -5.61 12.26 -1.05
CA GLN A 12 -5.57 11.46 0.19
C GLN A 12 -6.67 10.39 0.25
N ASN A 13 -7.84 10.69 -0.31
CA ASN A 13 -8.93 9.72 -0.45
C ASN A 13 -8.58 8.54 -1.37
N VAL A 14 -7.92 8.80 -2.50
CA VAL A 14 -7.47 7.79 -3.47
C VAL A 14 -6.37 6.93 -2.85
N ILE A 15 -5.42 7.55 -2.15
CA ILE A 15 -4.31 6.86 -1.49
C ILE A 15 -4.85 5.92 -0.39
N ARG A 16 -5.81 6.39 0.44
CA ARG A 16 -6.49 5.51 1.43
C ARG A 16 -7.23 4.35 0.78
N LYS A 17 -7.96 4.59 -0.32
CA LYS A 17 -8.68 3.52 -1.05
C LYS A 17 -7.71 2.51 -1.64
N ALA A 18 -6.64 2.95 -2.27
CA ALA A 18 -5.61 2.09 -2.85
C ALA A 18 -4.89 1.28 -1.78
N TYR A 19 -4.48 1.92 -0.67
CA TYR A 19 -3.91 1.26 0.50
C TYR A 19 -4.83 0.16 1.01
N LYS A 20 -6.12 0.45 1.25
CA LYS A 20 -7.07 -0.54 1.76
C LYS A 20 -7.27 -1.72 0.81
N ARG A 21 -7.25 -1.46 -0.50
CA ARG A 21 -7.39 -2.49 -1.55
C ARG A 21 -6.14 -3.37 -1.65
N LEU A 22 -4.94 -2.77 -1.61
CA LEU A 22 -3.66 -3.48 -1.63
C LEU A 22 -3.40 -4.25 -0.32
N ALA A 23 -3.81 -3.70 0.81
CA ALA A 23 -3.78 -4.34 2.11
C ALA A 23 -4.59 -5.64 2.12
N LEU A 24 -5.80 -5.62 1.56
CA LEU A 24 -6.65 -6.80 1.43
C LEU A 24 -6.10 -7.81 0.41
N LEU A 25 -5.45 -7.35 -0.65
CA LEU A 25 -4.83 -8.21 -1.67
C LEU A 25 -3.57 -8.92 -1.16
N ASN A 26 -2.74 -8.20 -0.40
CA ASN A 26 -1.49 -8.71 0.16
C ASN A 26 -1.66 -9.21 1.61
N HIS A 27 -2.90 -9.40 2.08
CA HIS A 27 -3.14 -9.77 3.47
C HIS A 27 -2.63 -11.18 3.74
N PRO A 28 -1.78 -11.39 4.77
CA PRO A 28 -1.17 -12.69 5.06
C PRO A 28 -2.19 -13.78 5.39
N ASP A 29 -3.40 -13.41 5.83
CA ASP A 29 -4.53 -14.31 6.08
C ASP A 29 -5.07 -14.99 4.80
N LYS A 30 -5.05 -14.28 3.66
CA LYS A 30 -5.40 -14.86 2.36
C LYS A 30 -4.22 -15.59 1.70
N ILE A 31 -3.01 -15.41 2.23
CA ILE A 31 -1.81 -16.02 1.68
C ILE A 31 -1.50 -17.30 2.46
N GLN A 32 -1.94 -18.41 1.87
CA GLN A 32 -1.71 -19.76 2.40
C GLN A 32 -0.23 -20.17 2.27
N ASP A 33 0.48 -19.59 1.30
CA ASP A 33 1.91 -19.82 1.03
C ASP A 33 2.80 -19.05 2.03
N PRO A 34 3.61 -19.71 2.87
CA PRO A 34 4.51 -19.03 3.80
C PRO A 34 5.58 -18.20 3.08
N ALA A 35 6.03 -18.62 1.90
CA ALA A 35 6.97 -17.85 1.06
C ALA A 35 6.35 -16.56 0.53
N LYS A 36 5.11 -16.64 0.03
CA LYS A 36 4.36 -15.45 -0.43
C LYS A 36 3.90 -14.57 0.73
N ARG A 37 3.79 -15.11 1.94
CA ARG A 37 3.43 -14.34 3.14
C ARG A 37 4.52 -13.32 3.45
N ALA A 38 5.79 -13.70 3.34
CA ALA A 38 6.92 -12.77 3.47
C ALA A 38 6.86 -11.66 2.40
N GLU A 39 6.64 -12.02 1.14
CA GLU A 39 6.43 -11.06 0.04
C GLU A 39 5.25 -10.11 0.30
N GLY A 40 4.13 -10.64 0.80
CA GLY A 40 2.94 -9.84 1.14
C GLY A 40 3.22 -8.84 2.25
N VAL A 41 3.99 -9.23 3.26
CA VAL A 41 4.44 -8.34 4.35
C VAL A 41 5.37 -7.25 3.81
N GLU A 42 6.33 -7.58 2.94
CA GLU A 42 7.21 -6.59 2.33
C GLU A 42 6.45 -5.59 1.44
N LYS A 43 5.56 -6.09 0.57
CA LYS A 43 4.67 -5.24 -0.25
C LYS A 43 3.79 -4.35 0.63
N PHE A 44 3.23 -4.90 1.71
CA PHE A 44 2.44 -4.12 2.65
C PHE A 44 3.25 -3.01 3.30
N ARG A 45 4.50 -3.30 3.69
CA ARG A 45 5.42 -2.32 4.28
C ARG A 45 5.76 -1.20 3.29
N GLN A 46 6.04 -1.53 2.03
CA GLN A 46 6.30 -0.55 0.97
C GLN A 46 5.07 0.32 0.70
N VAL A 47 3.89 -0.29 0.64
CA VAL A 47 2.60 0.39 0.45
C VAL A 47 2.31 1.34 1.62
N GLN A 48 2.64 0.93 2.85
CA GLN A 48 2.48 1.75 4.05
C GLN A 48 3.49 2.91 4.10
N ALA A 49 4.76 2.67 3.78
CA ALA A 49 5.79 3.71 3.72
C ALA A 49 5.45 4.77 2.66
N ALA A 50 5.02 4.33 1.48
CA ALA A 50 4.58 5.25 0.44
C ALA A 50 3.27 5.99 0.83
N TYR A 51 2.35 5.34 1.55
CA TYR A 51 1.17 6.03 2.11
C TYR A 51 1.58 7.14 3.10
N ASP A 52 2.53 6.86 3.98
CA ASP A 52 2.99 7.79 5.01
C ASP A 52 3.64 9.04 4.40
N VAL A 53 4.55 8.84 3.45
CA VAL A 53 5.20 9.94 2.69
C VAL A 53 4.18 10.79 1.95
N LEU A 54 3.23 10.16 1.26
CA LEU A 54 2.21 10.89 0.49
C LEU A 54 1.19 11.62 1.38
N LYS A 55 0.93 11.08 2.57
CA LYS A 55 0.09 11.73 3.58
C LYS A 55 0.78 12.96 4.18
N ASP A 56 2.09 12.91 4.34
CA ASP A 56 2.86 14.02 4.89
C ASP A 56 3.10 15.14 3.86
N ASP A 57 3.26 14.80 2.57
CA ASP A 57 3.41 15.79 1.50
C ASP A 57 2.16 16.67 1.32
N ALA A 58 0.96 16.11 1.57
CA ALA A 58 -0.30 16.86 1.60
C ALA A 58 -0.44 17.82 2.80
N LYS A 59 0.54 17.81 3.72
CA LYS A 59 0.60 18.70 4.89
C LYS A 59 1.50 19.92 4.67
N ARG A 60 2.11 20.06 3.49
CA ARG A 60 2.96 21.20 3.13
C ARG A 60 2.24 22.24 2.29
#